data_AF-A0A940DZ23-F1
#
_entry.id   AF-A0A940DZ23-F1
#
_cell.length_a   1.000
_cell.length_b   1.000
_cell.length_c   1.000
_cell.angle_alpha   90.00
_cell.angle_beta   90.00
_cell.angle_gamma   90.00
#
_symmetry.space_group_name_H-M   'P 1'
#
loop_
_entity.id
_entity.type
_entity.pdbx_description
1 polymer ?
#
loop_
_entity_poly.entity_id
_entity_poly.type
_entity_poly.pdbx_seq_one_letter_code
_entity_poly.pdbx_strand_id
1 'polypeptide(L)'
;MRINTFTIPFIFMAALSCQDPAQDPADGGEGIHGTDATVTVDFRFGDDLSDFGTRSSVSADESEIKDINIYAYRDGRLEGSVYSHGGGRSEMTLLSGNTYRFYAMANTGEVEAPLDEQDLLTYRFSLDDIMMVELDGFPMSGLTEVAIGKGNTTVEIILRRLVAKVRLKVDVTDLPGFTVRSVRLMNTPKDVAPFAENSAASETLSGDYATNSDIAAINSGKSAYFYMLENCQGVLLPGNNDPWKKVPENIPGGKAGLCTYMEVEAELDGSSGLQGPVTYRFYLGQDVTSDFSIFRNTDNIITLIATEEGINRVSWKISNGELTPICEPVVVACSDGILLYTESDGGLTRARVGTGDWYDVIHAGGRYVAVGVSGSVALSSDGVIWTKKSAGTADLHSVTYGNGVYVAVGESGAVARSTNGSSWTVSSTGSSTWESVAYGNGMFVAVGSKDNYSGSVAWSNDGNAWSSKSGTLYRSVCNSVTFGDGRFVAVGASSTYTGTAGYSTDGQTWHTDTKVGAVQHEAIAYGNGMFIGIGMNESIISTDGVEWEMDFYPMMSVCRDICASGKTFVTAGNSRSGSPHIFFSMNGSKWVAPDLTSAGRDLQVNGICFME
;
A
#
# COMPACT_ATOMS: atom_id res chain seq x y z
N MET A 1 17.27 12.83 -64.27
CA MET A 1 18.42 12.11 -63.64
C MET A 1 17.87 10.81 -63.10
N ARG A 2 17.91 9.76 -63.94
CA ARG A 2 18.84 8.61 -63.90
C ARG A 2 18.56 7.64 -62.73
N ILE A 3 17.72 6.67 -63.07
CA ILE A 3 17.67 5.29 -62.59
C ILE A 3 19.02 4.62 -62.90
N ASN A 4 19.51 3.74 -62.03
CA ASN A 4 20.53 2.74 -62.35
C ASN A 4 20.16 1.38 -61.74
N THR A 5 19.53 0.56 -62.57
CA THR A 5 19.66 -0.90 -62.61
C THR A 5 21.00 -1.25 -63.26
N PHE A 6 21.63 -2.36 -62.86
CA PHE A 6 22.72 -2.98 -63.62
C PHE A 6 22.38 -4.44 -63.96
N THR A 7 22.71 -4.80 -65.18
CA THR A 7 22.32 -6.02 -65.92
C THR A 7 23.60 -6.75 -66.33
N ILE A 8 23.66 -8.07 -66.03
CA ILE A 8 24.11 -9.28 -66.79
C ILE A 8 25.22 -9.14 -67.89
N PRO A 9 25.98 -10.21 -68.25
CA PRO A 9 25.46 -11.14 -69.28
C PRO A 9 25.83 -12.63 -69.12
N PHE A 10 24.90 -13.44 -69.65
CA PHE A 10 25.00 -14.83 -70.09
C PHE A 10 26.01 -15.04 -71.24
N ILE A 11 26.55 -16.27 -71.37
CA ILE A 11 26.93 -16.88 -72.66
C ILE A 11 26.43 -18.34 -72.71
N PHE A 12 25.80 -18.69 -73.85
CA PHE A 12 25.30 -19.99 -74.28
C PHE A 12 26.35 -20.72 -75.15
N MET A 13 26.39 -22.05 -75.13
CA MET A 13 26.51 -22.86 -76.37
C MET A 13 26.14 -24.35 -76.14
N ALA A 14 25.30 -24.86 -77.07
CA ALA A 14 24.88 -26.25 -77.27
C ALA A 14 25.97 -27.03 -78.05
N ALA A 15 25.95 -28.32 -78.41
CA ALA A 15 25.07 -29.49 -78.36
C ALA A 15 25.98 -30.71 -78.71
N LEU A 16 25.60 -31.96 -78.41
CA LEU A 16 25.64 -33.07 -79.39
C LEU A 16 25.06 -34.37 -78.79
N SER A 17 24.27 -35.07 -79.60
CA SER A 17 23.67 -36.39 -79.38
C SER A 17 24.52 -37.53 -79.96
N CYS A 18 24.49 -38.73 -79.40
CA CYS A 18 24.39 -39.98 -80.18
C CYS A 18 24.15 -41.25 -79.33
N GLN A 19 23.11 -41.98 -79.71
CA GLN A 19 22.96 -43.43 -79.93
C GLN A 19 23.59 -44.50 -78.99
N ASP A 20 22.69 -45.41 -78.61
CA ASP A 20 22.86 -46.79 -78.10
C ASP A 20 23.70 -47.69 -79.05
N PRO A 21 24.31 -48.80 -78.57
CA PRO A 21 23.57 -50.07 -78.57
C PRO A 21 23.87 -51.05 -77.42
N ALA A 22 22.81 -51.82 -77.11
CA ALA A 22 22.73 -53.10 -76.40
C ALA A 22 24.00 -53.96 -76.26
N GLN A 23 24.22 -54.49 -75.05
CA GLN A 23 24.53 -55.90 -74.76
C GLN A 23 24.09 -56.30 -73.34
N ASP A 24 23.35 -57.40 -73.24
CA ASP A 24 23.15 -58.27 -72.07
C ASP A 24 23.54 -59.70 -72.56
N PRO A 25 24.21 -60.58 -71.78
CA PRO A 25 23.54 -61.32 -70.69
C PRO A 25 24.36 -61.63 -69.42
N ALA A 26 23.60 -61.81 -68.32
CA ALA A 26 23.82 -62.69 -67.14
C ALA A 26 24.90 -62.24 -66.12
N ASP A 27 24.69 -62.20 -64.79
CA ASP A 27 24.04 -63.17 -63.90
C ASP A 27 24.09 -62.61 -62.45
N GLY A 28 23.13 -63.02 -61.61
CA GLY A 28 23.30 -63.18 -60.16
C GLY A 28 23.41 -61.94 -59.25
N GLY A 29 22.29 -61.55 -58.62
CA GLY A 29 22.32 -60.70 -57.43
C GLY A 29 20.95 -60.25 -56.93
N GLU A 30 20.15 -61.19 -56.42
CA GLU A 30 18.92 -60.89 -55.68
C GLU A 30 19.19 -59.99 -54.45
N GLY A 31 18.46 -58.87 -54.41
CA GLY A 31 17.84 -58.18 -53.27
C GLY A 31 18.48 -58.18 -51.89
N ILE A 32 18.71 -56.97 -51.36
CA ILE A 32 18.12 -56.53 -50.08
C ILE A 32 17.67 -55.07 -50.25
N HIS A 33 16.47 -54.86 -50.80
CA HIS A 33 15.68 -53.70 -50.40
C HIS A 33 15.21 -54.01 -48.97
N GLY A 34 15.89 -53.45 -47.98
CA GLY A 34 15.37 -53.46 -46.62
C GLY A 34 14.07 -52.67 -46.63
N THR A 35 12.93 -53.36 -46.61
CA THR A 35 11.63 -52.74 -46.37
C THR A 35 11.71 -52.05 -45.02
N ASP A 36 11.42 -50.74 -44.98
CA ASP A 36 11.27 -50.01 -43.72
C ASP A 36 10.23 -50.75 -42.86
N ALA A 37 10.70 -51.41 -41.81
CA ALA A 37 9.84 -52.15 -40.91
C ALA A 37 9.18 -51.14 -39.97
N THR A 38 7.85 -51.19 -39.85
CA THR A 38 7.14 -50.47 -38.82
C THR A 38 7.30 -51.16 -37.47
N VAL A 39 7.44 -50.39 -36.39
CA VAL A 39 7.61 -50.89 -35.02
C VAL A 39 6.64 -50.17 -34.09
N THR A 40 6.07 -50.91 -33.14
CA THR A 40 5.27 -50.34 -32.05
C THR A 40 6.19 -49.74 -30.99
N VAL A 41 5.97 -48.46 -30.69
CA VAL A 41 6.69 -47.70 -29.67
C VAL A 41 5.80 -47.53 -28.45
N ASP A 42 6.33 -47.87 -27.28
CA ASP A 42 5.67 -47.71 -25.98
C ASP A 42 6.08 -46.41 -25.31
N PHE A 43 5.14 -45.68 -24.70
CA PHE A 43 5.47 -44.46 -23.96
C PHE A 43 5.43 -44.67 -22.45
N ARG A 44 6.40 -44.05 -21.76
CA ARG A 44 6.41 -43.88 -20.30
C ARG A 44 6.56 -42.42 -19.96
N PHE A 45 5.82 -41.98 -18.96
CA PHE A 45 5.84 -40.60 -18.49
C PHE A 45 6.52 -40.56 -17.14
N GLY A 46 7.69 -39.91 -17.11
CA GLY A 46 8.34 -39.50 -15.87
C GLY A 46 7.85 -38.10 -15.49
N ASP A 47 8.04 -37.74 -14.24
CA ASP A 47 7.64 -36.44 -13.73
C ASP A 47 8.84 -35.73 -13.08
N ASP A 48 8.95 -34.42 -13.30
CA ASP A 48 9.96 -33.57 -12.66
C ASP A 48 9.25 -32.64 -11.68
N LEU A 49 8.50 -33.26 -10.76
CA LEU A 49 7.59 -32.57 -9.86
C LEU A 49 8.16 -32.58 -8.46
N SER A 50 8.60 -31.41 -8.03
CA SER A 50 8.99 -31.19 -6.65
C SER A 50 7.75 -31.14 -5.74
N ASP A 51 7.72 -32.00 -4.72
CA ASP A 51 6.63 -32.10 -3.74
C ASP A 51 6.71 -30.94 -2.73
N PHE A 52 5.73 -30.03 -2.80
CA PHE A 52 5.73 -28.76 -2.05
C PHE A 52 4.44 -28.53 -1.24
N GLY A 53 3.60 -29.56 -1.10
CA GLY A 53 2.25 -29.45 -0.54
C GLY A 53 1.23 -28.90 -1.55
N THR A 54 -0.05 -29.19 -1.33
CA THR A 54 -1.17 -28.82 -2.22
C THR A 54 -2.05 -27.73 -1.59
N ARG A 55 -2.90 -27.11 -2.41
CA ARG A 55 -3.93 -26.16 -1.92
C ARG A 55 -4.80 -26.81 -0.84
N SER A 56 -4.97 -26.11 0.28
CA SER A 56 -5.70 -26.57 1.47
C SER A 56 -7.15 -27.00 1.20
N SER A 57 -7.77 -26.44 0.16
CA SER A 57 -9.14 -26.74 -0.26
C SER A 57 -9.27 -27.90 -1.26
N VAL A 58 -8.16 -28.40 -1.82
CA VAL A 58 -8.20 -29.43 -2.87
C VAL A 58 -7.15 -30.51 -2.62
N SER A 59 -7.61 -31.76 -2.49
CA SER A 59 -6.74 -32.93 -2.61
C SER A 59 -6.50 -33.25 -4.09
N ALA A 60 -5.81 -32.36 -4.81
CA ALA A 60 -5.43 -32.61 -6.19
C ALA A 60 -4.11 -33.36 -6.19
N ASP A 61 -4.07 -34.53 -6.83
CA ASP A 61 -2.80 -35.16 -7.17
C ASP A 61 -2.18 -34.36 -8.31
N GLU A 62 -1.21 -33.52 -7.96
CA GLU A 62 -0.56 -32.63 -8.91
C GLU A 62 0.27 -33.40 -9.97
N SER A 63 0.45 -34.72 -9.82
CA SER A 63 1.17 -35.60 -10.75
C SER A 63 0.24 -36.44 -11.64
N GLU A 64 -1.07 -36.42 -11.39
CA GLU A 64 -2.02 -37.27 -12.10
C GLU A 64 -2.10 -36.92 -13.60
N ILE A 65 -2.02 -37.95 -14.44
CA ILE A 65 -2.26 -37.88 -15.89
C ILE A 65 -3.64 -38.48 -16.18
N LYS A 66 -4.62 -37.63 -16.49
CA LYS A 66 -6.00 -37.97 -16.83
C LYS A 66 -6.21 -38.18 -18.33
N ASP A 67 -5.45 -37.47 -19.16
CA ASP A 67 -5.40 -37.66 -20.60
C ASP A 67 -4.00 -37.31 -21.12
N ILE A 68 -3.66 -37.83 -22.31
CA ILE A 68 -2.39 -37.51 -22.95
C ILE A 68 -2.48 -37.55 -24.48
N ASN A 69 -1.95 -36.52 -25.10
CA ASN A 69 -1.67 -36.42 -26.52
C ASN A 69 -0.18 -36.68 -26.74
N ILE A 70 0.18 -37.46 -27.77
CA ILE A 70 1.56 -37.74 -28.16
C ILE A 70 1.70 -37.56 -29.67
N TYR A 71 2.70 -36.81 -30.10
CA TYR A 71 2.98 -36.55 -31.50
C TYR A 71 4.42 -36.91 -31.85
N ALA A 72 4.62 -37.57 -32.98
CA ALA A 72 5.94 -37.90 -33.51
C ALA A 72 6.18 -37.13 -34.81
N TYR A 73 7.23 -36.30 -34.81
CA TYR A 73 7.66 -35.55 -35.99
C TYR A 73 9.00 -36.03 -36.51
N ARG A 74 9.14 -36.03 -37.83
CA ARG A 74 10.40 -36.25 -38.55
C ARG A 74 10.52 -35.19 -39.63
N ASP A 75 11.67 -34.54 -39.72
CA ASP A 75 11.94 -33.48 -40.70
C ASP A 75 10.86 -32.39 -40.75
N GLY A 76 10.29 -32.04 -39.59
CA GLY A 76 9.25 -31.02 -39.44
C GLY A 76 7.83 -31.48 -39.81
N ARG A 77 7.61 -32.77 -40.11
CA ARG A 77 6.30 -33.30 -40.50
C ARG A 77 5.80 -34.36 -39.53
N LEU A 78 4.49 -34.34 -39.29
CA LEU A 78 3.81 -35.33 -38.48
C LEU A 78 3.87 -36.71 -39.15
N GLU A 79 4.36 -37.70 -38.42
CA GLU A 79 4.46 -39.10 -38.86
C GLU A 79 3.54 -40.03 -38.05
N GLY A 80 3.11 -39.59 -36.88
CA GLY A 80 2.14 -40.30 -36.06
C GLY A 80 1.64 -39.49 -34.88
N SER A 81 0.42 -39.77 -34.45
CA SER A 81 -0.19 -39.17 -33.27
C SER A 81 -1.05 -40.19 -32.53
N VAL A 82 -1.12 -40.09 -31.21
CA VAL A 82 -2.03 -40.89 -30.38
C VAL A 82 -2.59 -40.02 -29.26
N TYR A 83 -3.88 -40.17 -28.99
CA TYR A 83 -4.55 -39.65 -27.82
C TYR A 83 -5.01 -40.81 -26.95
N SER A 84 -4.89 -40.69 -25.63
CA SER A 84 -5.26 -41.74 -24.67
C SER A 84 -5.88 -41.13 -23.43
N HIS A 85 -6.92 -41.79 -22.91
CA HIS A 85 -7.47 -41.46 -21.59
C HIS A 85 -6.72 -42.24 -20.51
N GLY A 86 -6.37 -41.54 -19.43
CA GLY A 86 -5.53 -41.99 -18.31
C GLY A 86 -4.05 -42.12 -18.66
N GLY A 87 -3.17 -42.04 -17.66
CA GLY A 87 -1.71 -42.25 -17.78
C GLY A 87 -1.27 -43.69 -18.09
N GLY A 88 -2.11 -44.46 -18.79
CA GLY A 88 -1.84 -45.83 -19.20
C GLY A 88 -0.82 -45.95 -20.33
N ARG A 89 -0.65 -47.18 -20.83
CA ARG A 89 0.27 -47.47 -21.94
C ARG A 89 -0.30 -46.92 -23.25
N SER A 90 0.36 -45.92 -23.82
CA SER A 90 0.11 -45.45 -25.19
C SER A 90 1.08 -46.11 -26.16
N GLU A 91 0.59 -46.43 -27.35
CA GLU A 91 1.35 -47.10 -28.40
C GLU A 91 1.24 -46.33 -29.73
N MET A 92 2.33 -46.27 -30.49
CA MET A 92 2.36 -45.67 -31.83
C MET A 92 3.18 -46.53 -32.79
N THR A 93 2.74 -46.64 -34.05
CA THR A 93 3.46 -47.38 -35.09
C THR A 93 4.28 -46.42 -35.94
N LEU A 94 5.61 -46.58 -35.96
CA LEU A 94 6.55 -45.71 -36.68
C LEU A 94 7.57 -46.50 -37.50
N LEU A 95 8.21 -45.87 -38.48
CA LEU A 95 9.25 -46.50 -39.30
C LEU A 95 10.56 -46.63 -38.51
N SER A 96 11.04 -47.86 -38.37
CA SER A 96 12.36 -48.12 -37.77
C SER A 96 13.51 -47.56 -38.61
N GLY A 97 14.63 -47.27 -37.97
CA GLY A 97 15.83 -46.68 -38.58
C GLY A 97 15.82 -45.15 -38.65
N ASN A 98 14.80 -44.49 -38.08
CA ASN A 98 14.64 -43.04 -38.12
C ASN A 98 14.72 -42.42 -36.72
N THR A 99 15.11 -41.15 -36.65
CA THR A 99 15.03 -40.33 -35.44
C THR A 99 13.77 -39.47 -35.49
N TYR A 100 13.06 -39.41 -34.36
CA TYR A 100 11.82 -38.65 -34.22
C TYR A 100 11.91 -37.71 -33.02
N ARG A 101 11.31 -36.53 -33.16
CA ARG A 101 10.98 -35.65 -32.04
C ARG A 101 9.57 -35.99 -31.55
N PHE A 102 9.49 -36.36 -30.28
CA PHE A 102 8.26 -36.73 -29.60
C PHE A 102 7.82 -35.61 -28.68
N TYR A 103 6.59 -35.16 -28.86
CA TYR A 103 5.95 -34.15 -28.02
C TYR A 103 4.79 -34.80 -27.28
N ALA A 104 4.65 -34.50 -26.00
CA ALA A 104 3.51 -34.92 -25.21
C ALA A 104 2.83 -33.72 -24.54
N MET A 105 1.49 -33.73 -24.51
CA MET A 105 0.66 -32.81 -23.73
C MET A 105 -0.33 -33.61 -22.91
N ALA A 106 -0.29 -33.45 -21.60
CA ALA A 106 -1.15 -34.16 -20.65
C ALA A 106 -2.15 -33.21 -20.00
N ASN A 107 -3.36 -33.70 -19.70
CA ASN A 107 -4.46 -32.95 -19.08
C ASN A 107 -4.81 -31.68 -19.85
N THR A 108 -4.84 -31.79 -21.17
CA THR A 108 -5.20 -30.69 -22.08
C THR A 108 -6.48 -31.00 -22.85
N GLY A 109 -7.09 -32.17 -22.63
CA GLY A 109 -8.06 -32.75 -23.54
C GLY A 109 -7.44 -33.17 -24.87
N GLU A 110 -8.25 -33.73 -25.76
CA GLU A 110 -7.80 -34.13 -27.09
C GLU A 110 -7.46 -32.90 -27.94
N VAL A 111 -6.22 -32.85 -28.43
CA VAL A 111 -5.73 -31.77 -29.31
C VAL A 111 -5.31 -32.39 -30.64
N GLU A 112 -5.91 -31.90 -31.72
CA GLU A 112 -5.56 -32.34 -33.07
C GLU A 112 -4.10 -32.02 -33.38
N ALA A 113 -3.35 -33.02 -33.83
CA ALA A 113 -1.94 -32.89 -34.12
C ALA A 113 -1.72 -32.01 -35.36
N PRO A 114 -0.97 -30.89 -35.25
CA PRO A 114 -0.61 -30.10 -36.42
C PRO A 114 0.20 -30.93 -37.43
N LEU A 115 0.05 -30.65 -38.72
CA LEU A 115 0.82 -31.36 -39.74
C LEU A 115 2.28 -30.87 -39.82
N ASP A 116 2.50 -29.59 -39.56
CA ASP A 116 3.81 -28.95 -39.49
C ASP A 116 4.23 -28.79 -38.02
N GLU A 117 5.45 -29.19 -37.71
CA GLU A 117 6.01 -29.08 -36.36
C GLU A 117 6.06 -27.62 -35.88
N GLN A 118 6.23 -26.66 -36.78
CA GLN A 118 6.26 -25.23 -36.41
C GLN A 118 4.91 -24.72 -35.91
N ASP A 119 3.82 -25.30 -36.41
CA ASP A 119 2.48 -24.99 -35.91
C ASP A 119 2.30 -25.51 -34.47
N LEU A 120 2.91 -26.65 -34.13
CA LEU A 120 2.92 -27.17 -32.75
C LEU A 120 3.78 -26.31 -31.82
N LEU A 121 4.95 -25.84 -32.27
CA LEU A 121 5.83 -24.99 -31.46
C LEU A 121 5.25 -23.61 -31.17
N THR A 122 4.30 -23.16 -31.98
CA THR A 122 3.58 -21.88 -31.79
C THR A 122 2.18 -22.05 -31.21
N TYR A 123 1.71 -23.30 -31.02
CA TYR A 123 0.44 -23.62 -30.39
C TYR A 123 0.38 -23.07 -28.96
N ARG A 124 -0.80 -22.57 -28.58
CA ARG A 124 -1.08 -22.11 -27.22
C ARG A 124 -2.26 -22.86 -26.63
N PHE A 125 -2.00 -23.57 -25.55
CA PHE A 125 -3.05 -24.11 -24.70
C PHE A 125 -3.74 -22.97 -23.97
N SER A 126 -5.07 -22.96 -23.94
CA SER A 126 -5.87 -21.88 -23.34
C SER A 126 -6.88 -22.44 -22.36
N LEU A 127 -7.15 -21.67 -21.32
CA LEU A 127 -8.15 -21.94 -20.30
C LEU A 127 -9.30 -20.92 -20.40
N ASP A 128 -10.51 -21.37 -20.11
CA ASP A 128 -11.64 -20.47 -19.91
C ASP A 128 -11.74 -19.97 -18.47
N ASP A 129 -11.27 -20.79 -17.51
CA ASP A 129 -11.23 -20.50 -16.08
C ASP A 129 -10.05 -21.26 -15.44
N ILE A 130 -9.36 -20.62 -14.49
CA ILE A 130 -8.25 -21.24 -13.75
C ILE A 130 -8.72 -22.35 -12.81
N MET A 131 -9.97 -22.30 -12.33
CA MET A 131 -10.55 -23.36 -11.50
C MET A 131 -10.59 -24.72 -12.22
N MET A 132 -10.59 -24.73 -13.56
CA MET A 132 -10.55 -25.96 -14.36
C MET A 132 -9.26 -26.76 -14.15
N VAL A 133 -8.15 -26.08 -13.84
CA VAL A 133 -6.86 -26.73 -13.56
C VAL A 133 -6.95 -27.69 -12.36
N GLU A 134 -7.76 -27.33 -11.36
CA GLU A 134 -7.93 -28.14 -10.15
C GLU A 134 -8.87 -29.33 -10.38
N LEU A 135 -9.79 -29.22 -11.35
CA LEU A 135 -10.83 -30.22 -11.63
C LEU A 135 -10.37 -31.25 -12.67
N ASP A 136 -9.69 -30.82 -13.74
CA ASP A 136 -9.33 -31.65 -14.90
C ASP A 136 -7.87 -32.12 -14.89
N GLY A 137 -7.13 -31.78 -13.83
CA GLY A 137 -5.72 -32.12 -13.69
C GLY A 137 -4.82 -31.01 -14.24
N PHE A 138 -3.56 -30.99 -13.77
CA PHE A 138 -2.64 -29.93 -14.13
C PHE A 138 -2.10 -30.16 -15.54
N PRO A 139 -2.22 -29.17 -16.46
CA PRO A 139 -1.72 -29.32 -17.81
C PRO A 139 -0.19 -29.46 -17.78
N MET A 140 0.34 -30.42 -18.52
CA MET A 140 1.77 -30.71 -18.57
C MET A 140 2.25 -30.87 -20.01
N SER A 141 3.54 -30.68 -20.22
CA SER A 141 4.17 -30.94 -21.51
C SER A 141 5.55 -31.55 -21.35
N GLY A 142 5.97 -32.31 -22.36
CA GLY A 142 7.33 -32.82 -22.47
C GLY A 142 7.76 -33.03 -23.91
N LEU A 143 9.07 -32.96 -24.14
CA LEU A 143 9.70 -33.17 -25.44
C LEU A 143 10.90 -34.09 -25.24
N THR A 144 11.08 -35.03 -26.17
CA THR A 144 12.30 -35.85 -26.27
C THR A 144 12.60 -36.17 -27.73
N GLU A 145 13.86 -36.45 -28.05
CA GLU A 145 14.28 -36.90 -29.38
C GLU A 145 14.89 -38.29 -29.27
N VAL A 146 14.33 -39.26 -30.02
CA VAL A 146 14.72 -40.67 -29.91
C VAL A 146 14.84 -41.31 -31.29
N ALA A 147 15.91 -42.09 -31.47
CA ALA A 147 16.09 -42.97 -32.63
C ALA A 147 15.35 -44.30 -32.43
N ILE A 148 14.47 -44.66 -33.36
CA ILE A 148 13.65 -45.86 -33.30
C ILE A 148 14.34 -47.02 -34.04
N GLY A 149 14.68 -48.08 -33.32
CA GLY A 149 15.30 -49.29 -33.87
C GLY A 149 14.30 -50.31 -34.42
N LYS A 150 14.80 -51.47 -34.89
CA LYS A 150 13.97 -52.57 -35.43
C LYS A 150 13.30 -53.46 -34.37
N GLY A 151 13.46 -53.15 -33.09
CA GLY A 151 12.88 -53.89 -31.96
C GLY A 151 12.01 -52.99 -31.09
N ASN A 152 11.26 -53.59 -30.16
CA ASN A 152 10.41 -52.83 -29.23
C ASN A 152 11.22 -51.72 -28.56
N THR A 153 10.75 -50.49 -28.73
CA THR A 153 11.38 -49.29 -28.19
C THR A 153 10.41 -48.65 -27.20
N THR A 154 10.89 -48.34 -26.01
CA THR A 154 10.15 -47.52 -25.05
C THR A 154 10.72 -46.11 -25.07
N VAL A 155 9.87 -45.11 -25.34
CA VAL A 155 10.21 -43.69 -25.30
C VAL A 155 9.76 -43.14 -23.95
N GLU A 156 10.70 -42.60 -23.20
CA GLU A 156 10.43 -41.90 -21.95
C GLU A 156 10.34 -40.40 -22.22
N ILE A 157 9.25 -39.78 -21.77
CA ILE A 157 9.03 -38.33 -21.86
C ILE A 157 8.87 -37.80 -20.44
N ILE A 158 9.74 -36.86 -20.05
CA ILE A 158 9.62 -36.17 -18.76
C ILE A 158 8.60 -35.05 -18.93
N LEU A 159 7.51 -35.12 -18.17
CA LEU A 159 6.47 -34.11 -18.16
C LEU A 159 6.75 -33.06 -17.09
N ARG A 160 6.52 -31.80 -17.45
CA ARG A 160 6.56 -30.65 -16.55
C ARG A 160 5.24 -29.92 -16.60
N ARG A 161 4.74 -29.51 -15.44
CA ARG A 161 3.53 -28.67 -15.36
C ARG A 161 3.73 -27.40 -16.16
N LEU A 162 2.67 -26.96 -16.83
CA LEU A 162 2.57 -25.65 -17.47
C LEU A 162 2.17 -24.55 -16.47
N VAL A 163 1.79 -24.95 -15.26
CA VAL A 163 1.42 -24.05 -14.17
C VAL A 163 2.57 -23.80 -13.21
N ALA A 164 2.55 -22.63 -12.59
CA ALA A 164 3.33 -22.27 -11.41
C ALA A 164 2.44 -22.34 -10.16
N LYS A 165 3.06 -22.69 -9.03
CA LYS A 165 2.45 -22.61 -7.70
C LYS A 165 2.86 -21.29 -7.05
N VAL A 166 1.90 -20.63 -6.40
CA VAL A 166 2.11 -19.38 -5.68
C VAL A 166 1.71 -19.60 -4.21
N ARG A 167 2.68 -19.57 -3.31
CA ARG A 167 2.49 -19.72 -1.87
C ARG A 167 2.48 -18.34 -1.21
N LEU A 168 1.33 -17.90 -0.71
CA LEU A 168 1.20 -16.64 0.04
C LEU A 168 1.27 -16.90 1.54
N LYS A 169 2.13 -16.15 2.23
CA LYS A 169 2.09 -15.93 3.68
C LYS A 169 1.84 -14.44 3.96
N VAL A 170 1.04 -14.15 4.98
CA VAL A 170 0.86 -12.79 5.49
C VAL A 170 1.43 -12.72 6.90
N ASP A 171 2.38 -11.82 7.11
CA ASP A 171 2.96 -11.51 8.40
C ASP A 171 2.34 -10.22 8.93
N VAL A 172 1.65 -10.34 10.07
CA VAL A 172 0.91 -9.26 10.74
C VAL A 172 1.54 -8.88 12.07
N THR A 173 2.76 -9.34 12.33
CA THR A 173 3.45 -9.16 13.63
C THR A 173 3.52 -7.67 14.03
N ASP A 174 3.76 -6.79 13.07
CA ASP A 174 3.91 -5.35 13.27
C ASP A 174 2.59 -4.56 13.06
N LEU A 175 1.45 -5.25 12.91
CA LEU A 175 0.16 -4.62 12.70
C LEU A 175 -0.98 -5.44 13.34
N PRO A 176 -1.17 -5.35 14.67
CA PRO A 176 -2.19 -6.11 15.38
C PRO A 176 -3.60 -5.71 14.93
N GLY A 177 -4.53 -6.68 15.02
CA GLY A 177 -5.91 -6.49 14.58
C GLY A 177 -6.14 -6.63 13.08
N PHE A 178 -5.10 -6.94 12.31
CA PHE A 178 -5.17 -7.16 10.86
C PHE A 178 -5.73 -8.55 10.54
N THR A 179 -6.91 -8.58 9.92
CA THR A 179 -7.58 -9.81 9.49
C THR A 179 -7.78 -9.81 7.99
N VAL A 180 -7.18 -10.77 7.28
CA VAL A 180 -7.39 -10.95 5.84
C VAL A 180 -8.81 -11.41 5.57
N ARG A 181 -9.49 -10.77 4.62
CA ARG A 181 -10.87 -11.04 4.21
C ARG A 181 -10.96 -11.67 2.83
N SER A 182 -10.07 -11.29 1.92
CA SER A 182 -10.03 -11.81 0.56
C SER A 182 -8.61 -11.77 0.02
N VAL A 183 -8.28 -12.74 -0.83
CA VAL A 183 -7.06 -12.73 -1.64
C VAL A 183 -7.44 -13.12 -3.05
N ARG A 184 -6.93 -12.35 -4.01
CA ARG A 184 -7.18 -12.55 -5.44
C ARG A 184 -5.86 -12.53 -6.21
N LEU A 185 -5.67 -13.53 -7.06
CA LEU A 185 -4.64 -13.48 -8.09
C LEU A 185 -5.28 -12.86 -9.33
N MET A 186 -4.73 -11.75 -9.82
CA MET A 186 -5.33 -10.95 -10.89
C MET A 186 -4.42 -10.95 -12.11
N ASN A 187 -5.02 -10.80 -13.31
CA ASN A 187 -4.30 -10.86 -14.58
C ASN A 187 -3.50 -12.17 -14.73
N THR A 188 -4.10 -13.30 -14.36
CA THR A 188 -3.46 -14.60 -14.61
C THR A 188 -3.48 -14.90 -16.10
N PRO A 189 -2.49 -15.60 -16.66
CA PRO A 189 -2.49 -15.95 -18.08
C PRO A 189 -3.69 -16.83 -18.42
N LYS A 190 -4.35 -16.48 -19.52
CA LYS A 190 -5.38 -17.32 -20.13
C LYS A 190 -4.74 -18.45 -20.94
N ASP A 191 -3.54 -18.22 -21.46
CA ASP A 191 -2.89 -19.09 -22.42
C ASP A 191 -1.41 -19.33 -22.09
N VAL A 192 -0.86 -20.43 -22.60
CA VAL A 192 0.56 -20.78 -22.49
C VAL A 192 1.00 -21.58 -23.70
N ALA A 193 2.20 -21.31 -24.21
CA ALA A 193 2.83 -22.13 -25.24
C ALA A 193 3.53 -23.33 -24.58
N PRO A 194 3.04 -24.58 -24.76
CA PRO A 194 3.55 -25.73 -24.01
C PRO A 194 5.02 -26.04 -24.30
N PHE A 195 5.50 -25.76 -25.52
CA PHE A 195 6.85 -26.11 -25.96
C PHE A 195 7.78 -24.91 -26.17
N ALA A 196 7.30 -23.69 -25.90
CA ALA A 196 8.15 -22.51 -25.94
C ALA A 196 8.86 -22.29 -24.61
N GLU A 197 10.11 -21.82 -24.68
CA GLU A 197 10.81 -21.28 -23.51
C GLU A 197 10.22 -19.92 -23.15
N ASN A 198 9.97 -19.68 -21.86
CA ASN A 198 9.54 -18.37 -21.33
C ASN A 198 8.28 -17.82 -22.01
N SER A 199 7.19 -18.58 -21.98
CA SER A 199 5.91 -18.18 -22.54
C SER A 199 5.33 -16.97 -21.80
N ALA A 200 5.18 -15.86 -22.51
CA ALA A 200 4.46 -14.68 -22.03
C ALA A 200 2.99 -14.75 -22.46
N ALA A 201 2.07 -14.41 -21.55
CA ALA A 201 0.64 -14.35 -21.84
C ALA A 201 0.31 -13.29 -22.91
N SER A 202 -0.59 -13.64 -23.84
CA SER A 202 -1.24 -12.68 -24.77
C SER A 202 -2.57 -12.17 -24.24
N GLU A 203 -3.27 -12.99 -23.45
CA GLU A 203 -4.54 -12.67 -22.81
C GLU A 203 -4.53 -13.11 -21.35
N THR A 204 -5.39 -12.50 -20.54
CA THR A 204 -5.49 -12.78 -19.11
C THR A 204 -6.92 -13.07 -18.67
N LEU A 205 -7.05 -13.83 -17.59
CA LEU A 205 -8.29 -14.09 -16.87
C LEU A 205 -8.39 -13.17 -15.64
N SER A 206 -9.58 -13.13 -15.02
CA SER A 206 -9.77 -12.51 -13.70
C SER A 206 -8.99 -13.22 -12.58
N GLY A 207 -8.52 -14.44 -12.83
CA GLY A 207 -7.64 -15.25 -11.98
C GLY A 207 -8.33 -16.05 -10.88
N ASP A 208 -7.57 -16.42 -9.83
CA ASP A 208 -7.98 -17.36 -8.78
C ASP A 208 -8.33 -16.62 -7.47
N TYR A 209 -9.32 -17.13 -6.75
CA TYR A 209 -9.84 -16.56 -5.52
C TYR A 209 -9.56 -17.48 -4.34
N ALA A 210 -9.09 -16.91 -3.23
CA ALA A 210 -8.93 -17.67 -2.00
C ALA A 210 -10.27 -18.23 -1.50
N THR A 211 -10.28 -19.50 -1.12
CA THR A 211 -11.42 -20.11 -0.44
C THR A 211 -11.47 -19.68 1.03
N ASN A 212 -12.59 -19.93 1.71
CA ASN A 212 -12.68 -19.71 3.17
C ASN A 212 -11.61 -20.47 3.96
N SER A 213 -11.21 -21.67 3.49
CA SER A 213 -10.14 -22.46 4.10
C SER A 213 -8.77 -21.81 3.93
N ASP A 214 -8.51 -21.22 2.76
CA ASP A 214 -7.27 -20.49 2.48
C ASP A 214 -7.16 -19.23 3.35
N ILE A 215 -8.27 -18.48 3.49
CA ILE A 215 -8.34 -17.31 4.37
C ILE A 215 -8.12 -17.70 5.84
N ALA A 216 -8.72 -18.81 6.29
CA ALA A 216 -8.49 -19.32 7.65
C ALA A 216 -7.03 -19.76 7.87
N ALA A 217 -6.39 -20.36 6.86
CA ALA A 217 -4.98 -20.71 6.92
C ALA A 217 -4.10 -19.46 7.07
N ILE A 218 -4.31 -18.44 6.23
CA ILE A 218 -3.58 -17.16 6.31
C ILE A 218 -3.72 -16.51 7.68
N ASN A 219 -4.96 -16.34 8.17
CA ASN A 219 -5.23 -15.69 9.46
C ASN A 219 -4.76 -16.50 10.67
N SER A 220 -4.41 -17.78 10.50
CA SER A 220 -3.76 -18.61 11.53
C SER A 220 -2.24 -18.66 11.39
N GLY A 221 -1.65 -17.82 10.52
CA GLY A 221 -0.21 -17.72 10.28
C GLY A 221 0.37 -18.78 9.33
N LYS A 222 -0.49 -19.59 8.69
CA LYS A 222 -0.10 -20.57 7.67
C LYS A 222 -0.15 -19.94 6.28
N SER A 223 0.33 -20.67 5.27
CA SER A 223 0.26 -20.23 3.87
C SER A 223 -1.01 -20.70 3.18
N ALA A 224 -1.48 -19.89 2.23
CA ALA A 224 -2.42 -20.30 1.19
C ALA A 224 -1.66 -20.57 -0.12
N TYR A 225 -2.26 -21.37 -1.00
CA TYR A 225 -1.67 -21.77 -2.27
C TYR A 225 -2.62 -21.42 -3.41
N PHE A 226 -2.06 -20.94 -4.51
CA PHE A 226 -2.75 -20.58 -5.74
C PHE A 226 -1.98 -21.16 -6.93
N TYR A 227 -2.67 -21.30 -8.06
CA TYR A 227 -2.06 -21.76 -9.31
C TYR A 227 -2.32 -20.76 -10.44
N MET A 228 -1.37 -20.68 -11.36
CA MET A 228 -1.48 -19.91 -12.59
C MET A 228 -0.66 -20.59 -13.68
N LEU A 229 -1.03 -20.43 -14.96
CA LEU A 229 -0.11 -20.77 -16.05
C LEU A 229 1.13 -19.87 -16.00
N GLU A 230 2.19 -20.29 -16.71
CA GLU A 230 3.39 -19.48 -16.89
C GLU A 230 3.10 -18.07 -17.42
N ASN A 231 3.81 -17.08 -16.88
CA ASN A 231 3.74 -15.71 -17.37
C ASN A 231 5.11 -15.03 -17.39
N CYS A 232 5.89 -15.22 -18.44
CA CYS A 232 7.23 -14.65 -18.55
C CYS A 232 7.22 -13.28 -19.25
N GLN A 233 6.70 -12.24 -18.60
CA GLN A 233 6.71 -10.88 -19.18
C GLN A 233 8.09 -10.21 -19.19
N GLY A 234 9.06 -10.77 -18.44
CA GLY A 234 10.46 -10.34 -18.43
C GLY A 234 10.75 -9.12 -17.54
N VAL A 235 11.96 -8.59 -17.68
CA VAL A 235 12.40 -7.35 -17.02
C VAL A 235 11.80 -6.15 -17.75
N LEU A 236 10.75 -5.56 -17.17
CA LEU A 236 10.04 -4.41 -17.75
C LEU A 236 10.47 -3.07 -17.15
N LEU A 237 11.14 -3.09 -15.99
CA LEU A 237 11.65 -1.88 -15.32
C LEU A 237 13.17 -1.97 -15.09
N PRO A 238 13.98 -2.00 -16.15
CA PRO A 238 15.43 -2.16 -16.03
C PRO A 238 16.06 -1.03 -15.20
N GLY A 239 16.89 -1.40 -14.22
CA GLY A 239 17.58 -0.45 -13.33
C GLY A 239 16.72 0.06 -12.17
N ASN A 240 15.46 -0.38 -12.04
CA ASN A 240 14.67 -0.08 -10.86
C ASN A 240 15.18 -0.86 -9.65
N ASN A 241 15.56 -0.15 -8.59
CA ASN A 241 15.93 -0.71 -7.29
C ASN A 241 14.92 -0.36 -6.20
N ASP A 242 13.80 0.27 -6.56
CA ASP A 242 12.76 0.72 -5.64
C ASP A 242 11.48 -0.11 -5.85
N PRO A 243 11.09 -0.96 -4.88
CA PRO A 243 9.88 -1.77 -4.98
C PRO A 243 8.60 -0.95 -5.14
N TRP A 244 8.59 0.31 -4.71
CA TRP A 244 7.44 1.21 -4.84
C TRP A 244 7.21 1.69 -6.27
N LYS A 245 8.20 1.55 -7.15
CA LYS A 245 8.05 1.87 -8.58
C LYS A 245 7.54 0.71 -9.41
N LYS A 246 7.42 -0.50 -8.85
CA LYS A 246 6.80 -1.65 -9.52
C LYS A 246 5.27 -1.54 -9.46
N VAL A 247 4.73 -0.58 -10.20
CA VAL A 247 3.31 -0.14 -10.25
C VAL A 247 2.85 0.05 -11.70
N PRO A 248 1.53 -0.01 -11.98
CA PRO A 248 1.02 -0.04 -13.35
C PRO A 248 1.49 1.14 -14.21
N GLU A 249 1.59 2.33 -13.63
CA GLU A 249 1.92 3.58 -14.31
C GLU A 249 3.34 3.58 -14.90
N ASN A 250 4.23 2.77 -14.32
CA ASN A 250 5.62 2.67 -14.78
C ASN A 250 5.82 1.53 -15.80
N ILE A 251 4.86 0.62 -15.95
CA ILE A 251 4.99 -0.54 -16.84
C ILE A 251 4.75 -0.11 -18.30
N PRO A 252 5.69 -0.36 -19.21
CA PRO A 252 5.60 0.12 -20.59
C PRO A 252 4.48 -0.57 -21.40
N GLY A 253 3.92 0.17 -22.35
CA GLY A 253 3.27 -0.38 -23.54
C GLY A 253 2.12 -1.37 -23.29
N GLY A 254 1.14 -1.01 -22.46
CA GLY A 254 -0.06 -1.84 -22.23
C GLY A 254 0.21 -3.17 -21.52
N LYS A 255 1.46 -3.48 -21.15
CA LYS A 255 1.86 -4.72 -20.48
C LYS A 255 1.34 -4.82 -19.04
N ALA A 256 0.92 -3.71 -18.43
CA ALA A 256 0.38 -3.72 -17.07
C ALA A 256 -0.82 -4.67 -16.91
N GLY A 257 -1.66 -4.78 -17.93
CA GLY A 257 -2.81 -5.70 -17.97
C GLY A 257 -2.42 -7.16 -18.20
N LEU A 258 -1.19 -7.44 -18.62
CA LEU A 258 -0.68 -8.80 -18.86
C LEU A 258 0.21 -9.30 -17.73
N CYS A 259 0.67 -8.42 -16.84
CA CYS A 259 1.47 -8.78 -15.68
C CYS A 259 0.55 -9.24 -14.54
N THR A 260 0.82 -10.41 -13.99
CA THR A 260 0.06 -10.95 -12.88
C THR A 260 0.39 -10.20 -11.59
N TYR A 261 -0.64 -9.82 -10.84
CA TYR A 261 -0.50 -9.21 -9.53
C TYR A 261 -1.43 -9.88 -8.53
N MET A 262 -1.12 -9.69 -7.25
CA MET A 262 -1.96 -10.18 -6.16
C MET A 262 -2.61 -9.00 -5.45
N GLU A 263 -3.85 -9.21 -5.04
CA GLU A 263 -4.60 -8.28 -4.20
C GLU A 263 -4.99 -8.98 -2.90
N VAL A 264 -4.73 -8.32 -1.77
CA VAL A 264 -5.06 -8.81 -0.42
C VAL A 264 -5.94 -7.75 0.24
N GLU A 265 -7.21 -8.07 0.45
CA GLU A 265 -8.14 -7.24 1.21
C GLU A 265 -8.18 -7.72 2.66
N ALA A 266 -8.13 -6.76 3.59
CA ALA A 266 -8.13 -7.02 5.01
C ALA A 266 -8.93 -5.96 5.78
N GLU A 267 -9.19 -6.26 7.05
CA GLU A 267 -9.87 -5.39 8.00
C GLU A 267 -8.96 -5.19 9.21
N LEU A 268 -8.81 -3.95 9.67
CA LEU A 268 -8.26 -3.63 10.99
C LEU A 268 -9.41 -3.56 12.00
N ASP A 269 -9.25 -4.23 13.14
CA ASP A 269 -10.27 -4.30 14.19
C ASP A 269 -10.17 -3.20 15.26
N GLY A 270 -9.17 -2.32 15.15
CA GLY A 270 -8.89 -1.31 16.15
C GLY A 270 -7.68 -1.59 17.06
N SER A 271 -7.18 -2.82 17.13
CA SER A 271 -6.08 -3.18 18.04
C SER A 271 -4.76 -2.44 17.76
N SER A 272 -4.61 -1.86 16.57
CA SER A 272 -3.49 -1.00 16.17
C SER A 272 -3.80 0.51 16.30
N GLY A 273 -4.89 0.86 16.98
CA GLY A 273 -5.45 2.21 17.07
C GLY A 273 -6.30 2.61 15.87
N LEU A 274 -6.40 1.76 14.85
CA LEU A 274 -7.11 2.01 13.60
C LEU A 274 -8.11 0.89 13.31
N GLN A 275 -9.27 1.25 12.79
CA GLN A 275 -10.33 0.33 12.39
C GLN A 275 -10.74 0.58 10.93
N GLY A 276 -11.09 -0.49 10.21
CA GLY A 276 -11.69 -0.41 8.88
C GLY A 276 -10.92 -1.17 7.79
N PRO A 277 -11.33 -1.02 6.51
CA PRO A 277 -10.81 -1.83 5.42
C PRO A 277 -9.48 -1.30 4.86
N VAL A 278 -8.60 -2.22 4.47
CA VAL A 278 -7.34 -1.96 3.77
C VAL A 278 -7.10 -2.97 2.66
N THR A 279 -6.55 -2.52 1.53
CA THR A 279 -6.24 -3.36 0.38
C THR A 279 -4.79 -3.19 -0.04
N TYR A 280 -4.05 -4.30 -0.11
CA TYR A 280 -2.69 -4.36 -0.66
C TYR A 280 -2.71 -4.91 -2.09
N ARG A 281 -1.87 -4.34 -2.96
CA ARG A 281 -1.63 -4.78 -4.34
C ARG A 281 -0.16 -4.82 -4.65
N PHE A 282 0.30 -5.90 -5.28
CA PHE A 282 1.68 -6.03 -5.72
C PHE A 282 1.82 -6.97 -6.91
N TYR A 283 2.62 -6.57 -7.89
CA TYR A 283 2.95 -7.40 -9.04
C TYR A 283 3.89 -8.54 -8.64
N LEU A 284 3.65 -9.72 -9.23
CA LEU A 284 4.50 -10.89 -9.06
C LEU A 284 5.69 -10.84 -10.03
N GLY A 285 6.66 -11.73 -9.80
CA GLY A 285 7.80 -11.96 -10.70
C GLY A 285 9.02 -12.49 -9.96
N GLN A 286 10.16 -12.55 -10.65
CA GLN A 286 11.42 -13.07 -10.08
C GLN A 286 12.02 -12.17 -8.99
N ASP A 287 11.62 -10.91 -8.94
CA ASP A 287 12.03 -9.95 -7.93
C ASP A 287 10.87 -9.03 -7.51
N VAL A 288 11.12 -8.15 -6.54
CA VAL A 288 10.16 -7.14 -6.07
C VAL A 288 10.27 -5.80 -6.80
N THR A 289 11.12 -5.69 -7.83
CA THR A 289 11.55 -4.41 -8.41
C THR A 289 11.39 -4.29 -9.93
N SER A 290 11.80 -5.27 -10.71
CA SER A 290 12.04 -5.11 -12.15
C SER A 290 11.49 -6.20 -13.05
N ASP A 291 11.41 -7.44 -12.56
CA ASP A 291 11.08 -8.64 -13.34
C ASP A 291 9.64 -9.08 -13.06
N PHE A 292 8.87 -9.37 -14.10
CA PHE A 292 7.45 -9.77 -14.04
C PHE A 292 7.22 -11.22 -14.47
N SER A 293 8.26 -12.05 -14.43
CA SER A 293 8.24 -13.44 -14.91
C SER A 293 7.90 -14.42 -13.80
N ILE A 294 6.90 -15.27 -14.06
CA ILE A 294 6.57 -16.44 -13.25
C ILE A 294 6.73 -17.68 -14.12
N PHE A 295 7.66 -18.56 -13.76
CA PHE A 295 8.00 -19.74 -14.54
C PHE A 295 7.10 -20.93 -14.19
N ARG A 296 6.73 -21.72 -15.19
CA ARG A 296 6.01 -22.98 -14.95
C ARG A 296 6.81 -23.95 -14.07
N ASN A 297 6.11 -24.87 -13.43
CA ASN A 297 6.67 -25.93 -12.60
C ASN A 297 7.55 -25.42 -11.44
N THR A 298 7.19 -24.28 -10.86
CA THR A 298 7.91 -23.67 -9.72
C THR A 298 7.00 -23.46 -8.52
N ASP A 299 7.62 -23.29 -7.34
CA ASP A 299 6.96 -22.86 -6.10
C ASP A 299 7.43 -21.44 -5.73
N ASN A 300 6.55 -20.46 -5.95
CA ASN A 300 6.82 -19.04 -5.79
C ASN A 300 6.35 -18.60 -4.40
N ILE A 301 7.29 -18.34 -3.50
CA ILE A 301 6.99 -17.97 -2.11
C ILE A 301 6.87 -16.45 -2.00
N ILE A 302 5.72 -16.00 -1.53
CA ILE A 302 5.41 -14.58 -1.32
C ILE A 302 5.12 -14.39 0.17
N THR A 303 5.80 -13.43 0.79
CA THR A 303 5.45 -12.96 2.13
C THR A 303 5.04 -11.50 2.06
N LEU A 304 3.77 -11.22 2.36
CA LEU A 304 3.28 -9.87 2.60
C LEU A 304 3.56 -9.51 4.06
N ILE A 305 4.38 -8.51 4.30
CA ILE A 305 4.63 -7.97 5.65
C ILE A 305 3.76 -6.73 5.82
N ALA A 306 2.69 -6.86 6.59
CA ALA A 306 1.80 -5.75 6.91
C ALA A 306 2.42 -4.90 8.02
N THR A 307 2.58 -3.61 7.77
CA THR A 307 3.23 -2.68 8.70
C THR A 307 2.45 -1.37 8.80
N GLU A 308 2.65 -0.66 9.89
CA GLU A 308 2.08 0.68 10.08
C GLU A 308 2.57 1.67 9.02
N GLU A 309 3.86 1.64 8.68
CA GLU A 309 4.42 2.48 7.62
C GLU A 309 3.78 2.18 6.26
N GLY A 310 3.54 0.90 5.97
CA GLY A 310 2.84 0.46 4.77
C GLY A 310 1.44 1.06 4.68
N ILE A 311 0.60 0.84 5.68
CA ILE A 311 -0.78 1.37 5.68
C ILE A 311 -0.85 2.88 5.72
N ASN A 312 0.21 3.64 6.02
CA ASN A 312 0.17 5.10 5.93
C ASN A 312 0.48 5.62 4.51
N ARG A 313 0.97 4.77 3.61
CA ARG A 313 1.33 5.15 2.23
C ARG A 313 0.18 4.88 1.26
N VAL A 314 -0.73 5.85 1.10
CA VAL A 314 -1.81 5.76 0.10
C VAL A 314 -1.20 5.77 -1.31
N SER A 315 -1.43 4.70 -2.07
CA SER A 315 -0.96 4.55 -3.45
C SER A 315 -1.79 3.49 -4.19
N TRP A 316 -1.46 3.19 -5.45
CA TRP A 316 -2.05 2.02 -6.11
C TRP A 316 -1.79 0.72 -5.34
N LYS A 317 -0.60 0.59 -4.74
CA LYS A 317 -0.18 -0.59 -3.97
C LYS A 317 -0.94 -0.75 -2.66
N ILE A 318 -1.39 0.35 -2.05
CA ILE A 318 -2.06 0.30 -0.75
C ILE A 318 -3.21 1.32 -0.74
N SER A 319 -4.42 0.80 -0.63
CA SER A 319 -5.65 1.57 -0.51
C SER A 319 -6.22 1.40 0.89
N ASN A 320 -6.31 2.49 1.64
CA ASN A 320 -6.71 2.51 3.05
C ASN A 320 -8.22 2.71 3.26
N GLY A 321 -9.05 2.34 2.28
CA GLY A 321 -10.51 2.43 2.35
C GLY A 321 -11.05 3.63 3.15
N GLU A 322 -11.96 3.34 4.10
CA GLU A 322 -12.43 4.26 5.13
C GLU A 322 -11.83 3.88 6.50
N LEU A 323 -10.50 3.84 6.61
CA LEU A 323 -9.86 3.68 7.91
C LEU A 323 -10.20 4.84 8.84
N THR A 324 -10.58 4.52 10.07
CA THR A 324 -10.90 5.47 11.14
C THR A 324 -10.02 5.22 12.36
N PRO A 325 -9.56 6.27 13.07
CA PRO A 325 -8.94 6.08 14.37
C PRO A 325 -9.97 5.55 15.38
N ILE A 326 -9.53 4.75 16.35
CA ILE A 326 -10.29 4.57 17.60
C ILE A 326 -10.24 5.91 18.34
N CYS A 327 -11.36 6.44 18.84
CA CYS A 327 -11.30 7.69 19.57
C CYS A 327 -10.70 7.45 20.96
N GLU A 328 -9.49 7.95 21.18
CA GLU A 328 -8.91 7.95 22.52
C GLU A 328 -9.70 8.92 23.42
N PRO A 329 -9.80 8.64 24.73
CA PRO A 329 -10.37 9.58 25.68
C PRO A 329 -9.61 10.91 25.64
N VAL A 330 -10.34 12.02 25.80
CA VAL A 330 -9.77 13.38 25.78
C VAL A 330 -10.24 14.20 26.97
N VAL A 331 -9.43 15.16 27.35
CA VAL A 331 -9.74 16.21 28.32
C VAL A 331 -9.98 17.50 27.56
N VAL A 332 -11.10 18.18 27.84
CA VAL A 332 -11.51 19.40 27.14
C VAL A 332 -11.69 20.55 28.13
N ALA A 333 -11.01 21.66 27.90
CA ALA A 333 -11.19 22.92 28.62
C ALA A 333 -12.38 23.70 28.05
N CYS A 334 -13.27 24.21 28.92
CA CYS A 334 -14.50 24.90 28.53
C CYS A 334 -14.81 26.14 29.39
N SER A 335 -15.81 26.92 28.98
CA SER A 335 -16.28 28.14 29.68
C SER A 335 -16.88 27.91 31.09
N ASP A 336 -17.33 26.70 31.42
CA ASP A 336 -17.94 26.39 32.74
C ASP A 336 -17.35 25.09 33.35
N GLY A 337 -16.05 24.86 33.15
CA GLY A 337 -15.30 23.75 33.77
C GLY A 337 -14.43 22.97 32.79
N ILE A 338 -13.99 21.78 33.24
CA ILE A 338 -13.20 20.85 32.44
C ILE A 338 -14.05 19.61 32.19
N LEU A 339 -14.17 19.20 30.94
CA LEU A 339 -14.91 18.01 30.54
C LEU A 339 -13.95 16.85 30.31
N LEU A 340 -14.40 15.67 30.73
CA LEU A 340 -13.81 14.40 30.34
C LEU A 340 -14.66 13.80 29.21
N TYR A 341 -14.02 13.35 28.15
CA TYR A 341 -14.65 12.51 27.14
C TYR A 341 -14.03 11.12 27.19
N THR A 342 -14.88 10.09 27.28
CA THR A 342 -14.46 8.68 27.25
C THR A 342 -15.32 7.90 26.27
N GLU A 343 -14.71 7.01 25.49
CA GLU A 343 -15.43 6.25 24.46
C GLU A 343 -16.32 5.12 24.99
N SER A 344 -16.03 4.52 26.16
CA SER A 344 -16.70 3.28 26.58
C SER A 344 -18.21 3.42 26.84
N ASP A 345 -18.74 4.64 26.98
CA ASP A 345 -20.16 4.93 27.13
C ASP A 345 -20.66 6.10 26.25
N GLY A 346 -19.80 6.68 25.41
CA GLY A 346 -20.09 7.89 24.62
C GLY A 346 -20.45 9.11 25.49
N GLY A 347 -20.20 9.06 26.80
CA GLY A 347 -20.62 10.04 27.79
C GLY A 347 -19.54 11.08 28.05
N LEU A 348 -19.91 12.36 27.99
CA LEU A 348 -19.10 13.43 28.58
C LEU A 348 -19.30 13.41 30.10
N THR A 349 -18.28 12.99 30.87
CA THR A 349 -18.30 13.16 32.32
C THR A 349 -17.76 14.55 32.66
N ARG A 350 -18.61 15.38 33.25
CA ARG A 350 -18.27 16.77 33.55
C ARG A 350 -17.59 16.92 34.92
N ALA A 351 -16.36 17.42 34.93
CA ALA A 351 -15.69 17.92 36.14
C ALA A 351 -15.82 19.44 36.23
N ARG A 352 -16.77 19.94 37.06
CA ARG A 352 -16.85 21.39 37.31
C ARG A 352 -15.68 21.82 38.20
N VAL A 353 -14.67 22.45 37.59
CA VAL A 353 -13.50 23.00 38.29
C VAL A 353 -13.62 24.52 38.38
N GLY A 354 -14.17 25.03 39.48
CA GLY A 354 -14.40 26.46 39.66
C GLY A 354 -15.56 27.02 38.79
N THR A 355 -15.62 28.35 38.66
CA THR A 355 -16.74 29.09 38.05
C THR A 355 -16.29 30.10 36.97
N GLY A 356 -15.34 29.73 36.10
CA GLY A 356 -14.83 30.63 35.06
C GLY A 356 -14.18 29.89 33.90
N ASP A 357 -13.89 30.62 32.82
CA ASP A 357 -13.39 30.08 31.56
C ASP A 357 -12.00 29.44 31.70
N TRP A 358 -11.86 28.22 31.21
CA TRP A 358 -10.58 27.56 30.97
C TRP A 358 -10.24 27.69 29.48
N TYR A 359 -9.03 28.15 29.17
CA TYR A 359 -8.63 28.46 27.80
C TYR A 359 -7.79 27.35 27.17
N ASP A 360 -6.95 26.66 27.95
CA ASP A 360 -6.06 25.61 27.45
C ASP A 360 -5.86 24.51 28.50
N VAL A 361 -5.53 23.30 28.04
CA VAL A 361 -5.20 22.14 28.86
C VAL A 361 -4.14 21.29 28.16
N ILE A 362 -3.11 20.90 28.91
CA ILE A 362 -2.05 19.99 28.42
C ILE A 362 -1.88 18.80 29.35
N HIS A 363 -1.44 17.67 28.80
CA HIS A 363 -0.83 16.58 29.55
C HIS A 363 0.68 16.62 29.34
N ALA A 364 1.43 17.01 30.38
CA ALA A 364 2.89 17.08 30.30
C ALA A 364 3.52 17.03 31.70
N GLY A 365 4.80 16.66 31.78
CA GLY A 365 5.50 16.56 33.08
C GLY A 365 4.82 15.58 34.06
N GLY A 366 4.11 14.57 33.53
CA GLY A 366 3.41 13.52 34.28
C GLY A 366 2.12 13.95 34.96
N ARG A 367 1.43 14.99 34.44
CA ARG A 367 0.12 15.45 34.92
C ARG A 367 -0.60 16.30 33.88
N TYR A 368 -1.88 16.53 34.12
CA TYR A 368 -2.69 17.49 33.40
C TYR A 368 -2.61 18.87 34.06
N VAL A 369 -2.49 19.91 33.24
CA VAL A 369 -2.48 21.32 33.65
C VAL A 369 -3.43 22.10 32.76
N ALA A 370 -4.45 22.72 33.35
CA ALA A 370 -5.33 23.66 32.66
C ALA A 370 -5.11 25.08 33.16
N VAL A 371 -5.25 26.07 32.26
CA VAL A 371 -5.11 27.50 32.56
C VAL A 371 -6.32 28.28 32.07
N GLY A 372 -6.60 29.44 32.68
CA GLY A 372 -7.80 30.20 32.35
C GLY A 372 -7.89 31.57 33.02
N VAL A 373 -9.12 32.05 33.12
CA VAL A 373 -9.47 33.40 33.59
C VAL A 373 -8.85 33.75 34.95
N SER A 374 -8.40 35.00 35.08
CA SER A 374 -7.76 35.60 36.26
C SER A 374 -6.59 34.77 36.80
N GLY A 375 -5.79 34.22 35.89
CA GLY A 375 -4.65 33.36 36.20
C GLY A 375 -5.04 32.09 36.93
N SER A 376 -6.25 31.56 36.67
CA SER A 376 -6.70 30.28 37.23
C SER A 376 -5.83 29.15 36.67
N VAL A 377 -5.48 28.19 37.54
CA VAL A 377 -4.75 26.97 37.17
C VAL A 377 -5.47 25.78 37.77
N ALA A 378 -5.59 24.67 37.05
CA ALA A 378 -6.07 23.41 37.61
C ALA A 378 -5.11 22.27 37.29
N LEU A 379 -4.95 21.35 38.25
CA LEU A 379 -4.03 20.22 38.15
C LEU A 379 -4.77 18.92 38.36
N SER A 380 -4.42 17.90 37.59
CA SER A 380 -4.90 16.53 37.77
C SER A 380 -3.80 15.53 37.43
N SER A 381 -3.74 14.40 38.15
CA SER A 381 -2.87 13.28 37.79
C SER A 381 -3.54 12.26 36.87
N ASP A 382 -4.87 12.32 36.73
CA ASP A 382 -5.68 11.29 36.06
C ASP A 382 -6.69 11.88 35.06
N GLY A 383 -6.73 13.20 34.88
CA GLY A 383 -7.68 13.90 34.03
C GLY A 383 -9.10 13.98 34.61
N VAL A 384 -9.38 13.29 35.72
CA VAL A 384 -10.72 13.14 36.31
C VAL A 384 -10.87 14.02 37.55
N ILE A 385 -9.91 13.94 38.48
CA ILE A 385 -9.93 14.66 39.74
C ILE A 385 -9.01 15.87 39.64
N TRP A 386 -9.58 17.05 39.83
CA TRP A 386 -8.88 18.31 39.63
C TRP A 386 -8.75 19.12 40.91
N THR A 387 -7.59 19.73 41.10
CA THR A 387 -7.32 20.68 42.17
C THR A 387 -7.09 22.08 41.59
N LYS A 388 -7.95 23.04 41.94
CA LYS A 388 -7.79 24.44 41.54
C LYS A 388 -6.68 25.14 42.33
N LYS A 389 -5.90 25.94 41.61
CA LYS A 389 -4.80 26.81 42.03
C LYS A 389 -4.94 28.16 41.31
N SER A 390 -4.00 29.07 41.57
CA SER A 390 -3.87 30.33 40.84
C SER A 390 -2.39 30.66 40.66
N ALA A 391 -2.06 31.20 39.49
CA ALA A 391 -0.75 31.77 39.21
C ALA A 391 -0.61 33.20 39.77
N GLY A 392 -1.71 33.87 40.11
CA GLY A 392 -1.70 35.24 40.64
C GLY A 392 -1.41 36.31 39.59
N THR A 393 -1.99 36.17 38.39
CA THR A 393 -1.79 37.07 37.24
C THR A 393 -3.11 37.30 36.49
N ALA A 394 -3.06 38.03 35.38
CA ALA A 394 -4.16 38.17 34.43
C ALA A 394 -4.55 36.84 33.78
N ASP A 395 -5.50 36.87 32.86
CA ASP A 395 -5.97 35.69 32.13
C ASP A 395 -4.81 35.00 31.41
N LEU A 396 -4.77 33.66 31.49
CA LEU A 396 -3.76 32.82 30.86
C LEU A 396 -4.42 32.01 29.75
N HIS A 397 -4.02 32.27 28.50
CA HIS A 397 -4.65 31.70 27.31
C HIS A 397 -4.05 30.37 26.88
N SER A 398 -2.75 30.16 27.11
CA SER A 398 -2.08 28.91 26.72
C SER A 398 -0.97 28.52 27.68
N VAL A 399 -0.70 27.21 27.76
CA VAL A 399 0.35 26.62 28.59
C VAL A 399 1.15 25.58 27.79
N THR A 400 2.45 25.54 27.99
CA THR A 400 3.34 24.51 27.44
C THR A 400 4.29 23.97 28.50
N TYR A 401 4.93 22.84 28.23
CA TYR A 401 5.96 22.26 29.07
C TYR A 401 7.21 21.95 28.25
N GLY A 402 8.34 22.44 28.73
CA GLY A 402 9.62 22.30 28.05
C GLY A 402 10.76 22.57 29.02
N ASN A 403 11.95 22.03 28.75
CA ASN A 403 13.12 22.27 29.61
C ASN A 403 12.88 22.04 31.12
N GLY A 404 12.00 21.09 31.47
CA GLY A 404 11.64 20.78 32.86
C GLY A 404 10.69 21.77 33.55
N VAL A 405 10.06 22.70 32.82
CA VAL A 405 9.17 23.72 33.38
C VAL A 405 7.90 23.92 32.56
N TYR A 406 6.83 24.25 33.26
CA TYR A 406 5.60 24.79 32.68
C TYR A 406 5.76 26.28 32.46
N VAL A 407 5.28 26.75 31.33
CA VAL A 407 5.19 28.17 30.97
C VAL A 407 3.77 28.43 30.48
N ALA A 408 3.09 29.39 31.09
CA ALA A 408 1.79 29.86 30.65
C ALA A 408 1.86 31.34 30.27
N VAL A 409 1.13 31.73 29.24
CA VAL A 409 1.11 33.10 28.70
C VAL A 409 -0.34 33.59 28.54
N GLY A 410 -0.54 34.91 28.49
CA GLY A 410 -1.88 35.46 28.29
C GLY A 410 -1.95 36.98 28.19
N GLU A 411 -3.01 37.55 28.75
CA GLU A 411 -3.34 38.97 28.62
C GLU A 411 -2.31 39.90 29.26
N SER A 412 -2.21 41.13 28.73
CA SER A 412 -1.36 42.19 29.29
C SER A 412 0.11 41.76 29.49
N GLY A 413 0.61 40.96 28.55
CA GLY A 413 1.96 40.45 28.49
C GLY A 413 2.27 39.39 29.56
N ALA A 414 1.26 38.85 30.24
CA ALA A 414 1.44 37.92 31.34
C ALA A 414 2.25 36.69 30.93
N VAL A 415 3.23 36.35 31.75
CA VAL A 415 4.00 35.11 31.68
C VAL A 415 4.09 34.51 33.07
N ALA A 416 3.66 33.28 33.24
CA ALA A 416 3.78 32.52 34.46
C ALA A 416 4.66 31.28 34.22
N ARG A 417 5.62 31.03 35.09
CA ARG A 417 6.51 29.86 35.02
C ARG A 417 6.43 29.00 36.27
N SER A 418 6.43 27.69 36.13
CA SER A 418 6.43 26.74 37.25
C SER A 418 7.26 25.49 36.96
N THR A 419 7.93 24.93 37.96
CA THR A 419 8.59 23.61 37.87
C THR A 419 7.65 22.45 38.22
N ASN A 420 6.47 22.74 38.78
CA ASN A 420 5.57 21.70 39.32
C ASN A 420 4.07 21.94 39.01
N GLY A 421 3.74 23.02 38.28
CA GLY A 421 2.38 23.43 37.94
C GLY A 421 1.57 24.01 39.12
N SER A 422 2.07 23.94 40.35
CA SER A 422 1.36 24.38 41.56
C SER A 422 1.82 25.76 42.06
N SER A 423 3.11 26.05 41.94
CA SER A 423 3.73 27.30 42.39
C SER A 423 4.31 28.03 41.21
N TRP A 424 3.83 29.25 40.96
CA TRP A 424 4.14 30.02 39.76
C TRP A 424 4.94 31.27 40.09
N THR A 425 5.91 31.59 39.25
CA THR A 425 6.61 32.87 39.23
C THR A 425 6.08 33.67 38.06
N VAL A 426 5.60 34.89 38.31
CA VAL A 426 4.95 35.73 37.30
C VAL A 426 5.88 36.85 36.86
N SER A 427 5.88 37.13 35.57
CA SER A 427 6.51 38.28 34.94
C SER A 427 5.61 38.84 33.84
N SER A 428 5.99 39.97 33.24
CA SER A 428 5.29 40.52 32.07
C SER A 428 6.29 40.98 31.01
N THR A 429 5.93 40.78 29.76
CA THR A 429 6.70 41.15 28.56
C THR A 429 6.24 42.47 27.92
N GLY A 430 5.32 43.19 28.56
CA GLY A 430 4.75 44.44 28.06
C GLY A 430 3.24 44.38 27.95
N SER A 431 2.66 44.98 26.90
CA SER A 431 1.22 45.16 26.75
C SER A 431 0.56 44.22 25.72
N SER A 432 1.31 43.31 25.10
CA SER A 432 0.75 42.37 24.10
C SER A 432 -0.09 41.29 24.77
N THR A 433 -1.13 40.81 24.11
CA THR A 433 -1.84 39.60 24.51
C THR A 433 -1.22 38.42 23.80
N TRP A 434 -0.82 37.40 24.56
CA TRP A 434 -0.25 36.16 24.03
C TRP A 434 -1.33 35.09 23.97
N GLU A 435 -1.57 34.56 22.77
CA GLU A 435 -2.64 33.58 22.55
C GLU A 435 -2.14 32.14 22.69
N SER A 436 -0.88 31.88 22.30
CA SER A 436 -0.33 30.53 22.28
C SER A 436 1.16 30.51 22.57
N VAL A 437 1.64 29.44 23.20
CA VAL A 437 3.05 29.20 23.48
C VAL A 437 3.45 27.77 23.13
N ALA A 438 4.59 27.60 22.47
CA ALA A 438 5.19 26.30 22.16
C ALA A 438 6.65 26.24 22.65
N TYR A 439 7.13 25.02 22.89
CA TYR A 439 8.53 24.75 23.17
C TYR A 439 9.14 23.80 22.15
N GLY A 440 10.32 24.15 21.65
CA GLY A 440 11.05 23.36 20.68
C GLY A 440 12.43 23.92 20.43
N ASN A 441 13.36 23.09 19.97
CA ASN A 441 14.75 23.52 19.69
C ASN A 441 15.42 24.30 20.85
N GLY A 442 15.08 23.98 22.11
CA GLY A 442 15.61 24.67 23.29
C GLY A 442 15.01 26.06 23.58
N MET A 443 13.92 26.44 22.91
CA MET A 443 13.31 27.76 22.97
C MET A 443 11.80 27.67 23.27
N PHE A 444 11.31 28.50 24.18
CA PHE A 444 9.91 28.85 24.31
C PHE A 444 9.59 29.98 23.34
N VAL A 445 8.50 29.87 22.62
CA VAL A 445 8.02 30.84 21.64
C VAL A 445 6.55 31.11 21.91
N ALA A 446 6.21 32.36 22.18
CA ALA A 446 4.84 32.81 22.35
C ALA A 446 4.43 33.68 21.15
N VAL A 447 3.22 33.45 20.66
CA VAL A 447 2.60 34.24 19.58
C VAL A 447 1.32 34.89 20.08
N GLY A 448 0.97 36.02 19.48
CA GLY A 448 -0.25 36.74 19.84
C GLY A 448 -0.33 38.06 19.11
N SER A 449 -0.94 39.06 19.73
CA SER A 449 -1.13 40.37 19.12
C SER A 449 -0.90 41.51 20.10
N LYS A 450 -0.37 42.63 19.60
CA LYS A 450 -0.29 43.87 20.40
C LYS A 450 -1.56 44.69 20.27
N ASP A 451 -2.18 44.61 19.11
CA ASP A 451 -3.45 45.22 18.73
C ASP A 451 -4.08 44.35 17.63
N ASN A 452 -5.28 44.74 17.17
CA ASN A 452 -6.03 44.00 16.15
C ASN A 452 -5.35 43.90 14.78
N TYR A 453 -4.17 44.51 14.59
CA TYR A 453 -3.50 44.65 13.29
C TYR A 453 -2.05 44.18 13.29
N SER A 454 -1.50 43.75 14.43
CA SER A 454 -0.07 43.42 14.54
C SER A 454 0.20 42.14 15.33
N GLY A 455 0.43 41.05 14.60
CA GLY A 455 0.94 39.82 15.16
C GLY A 455 2.33 40.03 15.76
N SER A 456 2.51 39.49 16.96
CA SER A 456 3.70 39.65 17.78
C SER A 456 4.28 38.29 18.14
N VAL A 457 5.60 38.26 18.36
CA VAL A 457 6.33 37.09 18.85
C VAL A 457 7.11 37.48 20.09
N ALA A 458 7.15 36.59 21.07
CA ALA A 458 8.12 36.61 22.16
C ALA A 458 8.85 35.27 22.27
N TRP A 459 10.08 35.29 22.76
CA TRP A 459 10.90 34.09 22.91
C TRP A 459 11.75 34.11 24.18
N SER A 460 12.04 32.92 24.71
CA SER A 460 12.86 32.70 25.90
C SER A 460 13.48 31.30 25.90
N ASN A 461 14.71 31.15 26.40
CA ASN A 461 15.36 29.83 26.55
C ASN A 461 15.07 29.16 27.91
N ASP A 462 14.59 29.93 28.89
CA ASP A 462 14.42 29.49 30.28
C ASP A 462 13.00 29.70 30.84
N GLY A 463 12.14 30.38 30.07
CA GLY A 463 10.79 30.73 30.43
C GLY A 463 10.68 31.88 31.44
N ASN A 464 11.79 32.51 31.85
CA ASN A 464 11.83 33.65 32.77
C ASN A 464 12.17 34.96 32.06
N ALA A 465 13.25 34.95 31.29
CA ALA A 465 13.76 36.14 30.60
C ALA A 465 13.28 36.11 29.16
N TRP A 466 12.41 37.05 28.80
CA TRP A 466 11.75 37.09 27.51
C TRP A 466 12.17 38.32 26.70
N SER A 467 12.36 38.08 25.41
CA SER A 467 12.44 39.14 24.40
C SER A 467 11.17 39.13 23.57
N SER A 468 10.71 40.28 23.11
CA SER A 468 9.49 40.39 22.29
C SER A 468 9.67 41.36 21.13
N LYS A 469 8.94 41.12 20.04
CA LYS A 469 8.94 41.96 18.85
C LYS A 469 7.56 41.98 18.18
N SER A 470 6.95 43.15 18.13
CA SER A 470 5.64 43.38 17.48
C SER A 470 5.76 43.64 15.98
N GLY A 471 4.71 43.30 15.23
CA GLY A 471 4.68 43.47 13.77
C GLY A 471 5.62 42.52 13.03
N THR A 472 6.01 41.43 13.68
CA THR A 472 6.88 40.39 13.12
C THR A 472 6.09 39.36 12.33
N LEU A 473 4.84 39.11 12.73
CA LEU A 473 3.94 38.15 12.11
C LEU A 473 2.70 38.85 11.56
N TYR A 474 2.40 38.58 10.29
CA TYR A 474 1.18 38.99 9.57
C TYR A 474 0.76 40.46 9.71
N ARG A 475 -0.33 40.85 9.05
CA ARG A 475 -0.96 42.18 9.19
C ARG A 475 -2.18 42.14 10.12
N SER A 476 -2.29 41.12 10.98
CA SER A 476 -3.40 40.88 11.92
C SER A 476 -2.97 39.83 12.98
N VAL A 477 -3.91 39.22 13.68
CA VAL A 477 -3.72 38.35 14.86
C VAL A 477 -3.08 37.00 14.53
N CYS A 478 -2.24 36.52 15.46
CA CYS A 478 -1.69 35.17 15.45
C CYS A 478 -2.33 34.38 16.60
N ASN A 479 -2.99 33.27 16.28
CA ASN A 479 -3.85 32.57 17.23
C ASN A 479 -3.15 31.38 17.87
N SER A 480 -2.30 30.67 17.12
CA SER A 480 -1.67 29.46 17.63
C SER A 480 -0.28 29.21 17.04
N VAL A 481 0.58 28.55 17.81
CA VAL A 481 1.92 28.10 17.41
C VAL A 481 2.18 26.68 17.89
N THR A 482 2.82 25.88 17.05
CA THR A 482 3.31 24.55 17.42
C THR A 482 4.78 24.38 17.00
N PHE A 483 5.43 23.33 17.48
CA PHE A 483 6.77 22.93 17.05
C PHE A 483 6.77 21.50 16.52
N GLY A 484 7.34 21.31 15.34
CA GLY A 484 7.40 20.03 14.65
C GLY A 484 8.46 20.08 13.56
N ASP A 485 8.98 18.93 13.14
CA ASP A 485 9.98 18.85 12.04
C ASP A 485 11.10 19.93 12.11
N GLY A 486 11.62 20.16 13.32
CA GLY A 486 12.71 21.12 13.57
C GLY A 486 12.34 22.61 13.46
N ARG A 487 11.07 22.98 13.36
CA ARG A 487 10.62 24.38 13.21
C ARG A 487 9.36 24.69 14.03
N PHE A 488 9.23 25.95 14.39
CA PHE A 488 7.98 26.54 14.85
C PHE A 488 7.11 26.88 13.65
N VAL A 489 5.82 26.61 13.75
CA VAL A 489 4.82 27.00 12.75
C VAL A 489 3.67 27.68 13.48
N ALA A 490 3.30 28.86 13.02
CA ALA A 490 2.25 29.67 13.62
C ALA A 490 1.15 29.98 12.62
N VAL A 491 -0.10 29.93 13.06
CA VAL A 491 -1.29 30.21 12.24
C VAL A 491 -2.10 31.36 12.81
N GLY A 492 -2.87 32.02 11.95
CA GLY A 492 -3.73 33.11 12.35
C GLY A 492 -4.60 33.65 11.23
N ALA A 493 -4.87 34.95 11.28
CA ALA A 493 -5.72 35.66 10.34
C ALA A 493 -4.96 36.79 9.64
N SER A 494 -5.38 37.10 8.41
CA SER A 494 -5.05 38.36 7.74
C SER A 494 -6.03 39.47 8.15
N SER A 495 -5.75 40.71 7.74
CA SER A 495 -6.68 41.83 7.93
C SER A 495 -8.01 41.67 7.16
N THR A 496 -8.09 40.70 6.25
CA THR A 496 -9.31 40.34 5.50
C THR A 496 -9.88 38.99 5.95
N TYR A 497 -9.49 38.50 7.14
CA TYR A 497 -9.98 37.25 7.75
C TYR A 497 -9.68 35.98 6.94
N THR A 498 -8.64 36.00 6.11
CA THR A 498 -8.13 34.79 5.43
C THR A 498 -7.02 34.14 6.24
N GLY A 499 -6.82 32.84 6.08
CA GLY A 499 -5.83 32.07 6.81
C GLY A 499 -4.40 32.46 6.45
N THR A 500 -3.54 32.56 7.46
CA THR A 500 -2.11 32.84 7.30
C THR A 500 -1.30 31.83 8.09
N ALA A 501 -0.16 31.41 7.53
CA ALA A 501 0.81 30.55 8.21
C ALA A 501 2.24 31.05 7.97
N GLY A 502 3.15 30.61 8.82
CA GLY A 502 4.48 31.17 8.89
C GLY A 502 5.32 30.34 9.84
N TYR A 503 6.61 30.30 9.56
CA TYR A 503 7.52 29.36 10.20
C TYR A 503 8.84 30.01 10.60
N SER A 504 9.48 29.38 11.58
CA SER A 504 10.79 29.79 12.10
C SER A 504 11.55 28.59 12.66
N THR A 505 12.83 28.47 12.34
CA THR A 505 13.71 27.42 12.90
C THR A 505 14.38 27.86 14.21
N ASP A 506 14.41 29.16 14.50
CA ASP A 506 15.10 29.76 15.66
C ASP A 506 14.14 30.43 16.66
N GLY A 507 12.86 30.56 16.31
CA GLY A 507 11.82 31.24 17.10
C GLY A 507 11.88 32.78 17.03
N GLN A 508 12.86 33.35 16.33
CA GLN A 508 13.17 34.78 16.30
C GLN A 508 12.94 35.39 14.92
N THR A 509 13.39 34.69 13.89
CA THR A 509 13.31 35.08 12.49
C THR A 509 12.20 34.28 11.81
N TRP A 510 11.20 34.99 11.30
CA TRP A 510 9.98 34.37 10.77
C TRP A 510 9.81 34.64 9.28
N HIS A 511 9.40 33.59 8.57
CA HIS A 511 8.92 33.65 7.19
C HIS A 511 7.40 33.53 7.23
N THR A 512 6.69 34.30 6.43
CA THR A 512 5.22 34.38 6.50
C THR A 512 4.59 34.29 5.13
N ASP A 513 3.60 33.43 5.01
CA ASP A 513 2.76 33.29 3.83
C ASP A 513 1.36 33.85 4.11
N THR A 514 0.91 34.71 3.21
CA THR A 514 -0.42 35.30 3.29
C THR A 514 -1.34 34.58 2.33
N LYS A 515 -2.33 33.85 2.88
CA LYS A 515 -3.37 33.06 2.18
C LYS A 515 -3.03 31.57 1.97
N VAL A 516 -2.90 30.87 3.10
CA VAL A 516 -2.86 29.39 3.13
C VAL A 516 -4.26 28.76 3.23
N GLY A 517 -5.27 29.56 3.57
CA GLY A 517 -6.64 29.12 3.65
C GLY A 517 -7.68 30.21 3.38
N ALA A 518 -8.95 29.84 3.23
CA ALA A 518 -10.04 30.78 2.93
C ALA A 518 -10.54 31.49 4.18
N VAL A 519 -10.32 30.92 5.38
CA VAL A 519 -10.76 31.47 6.66
C VAL A 519 -9.61 31.60 7.66
N GLN A 520 -9.84 32.34 8.75
CA GLN A 520 -8.90 32.37 9.88
C GLN A 520 -8.75 30.98 10.51
N HIS A 521 -7.53 30.69 10.96
CA HIS A 521 -7.19 29.46 11.67
C HIS A 521 -7.02 29.77 13.15
N GLU A 522 -7.65 28.96 13.99
CA GLU A 522 -7.72 29.11 15.45
C GLU A 522 -6.57 28.37 16.14
N ALA A 523 -6.27 27.13 15.70
CA ALA A 523 -5.24 26.31 16.30
C ALA A 523 -4.40 25.54 15.29
N ILE A 524 -3.22 25.09 15.70
CA ILE A 524 -2.34 24.23 14.92
C ILE A 524 -1.67 23.18 15.80
N ALA A 525 -1.60 21.94 15.32
CA ALA A 525 -0.85 20.85 15.93
C ALA A 525 0.12 20.22 14.94
N TYR A 526 1.17 19.59 15.48
CA TYR A 526 2.06 18.73 14.73
C TYR A 526 2.01 17.30 15.29
N GLY A 527 1.84 16.33 14.39
CA GLY A 527 1.79 14.91 14.70
C GLY A 527 1.91 14.10 13.43
N ASN A 528 2.25 12.81 13.51
CA ASN A 528 2.31 11.93 12.34
C ASN A 528 3.12 12.49 11.13
N GLY A 529 4.15 13.31 11.40
CA GLY A 529 4.97 13.94 10.34
C GLY A 529 4.31 15.11 9.60
N MET A 530 3.22 15.68 10.12
CA MET A 530 2.47 16.75 9.46
C MET A 530 1.93 17.78 10.45
N PHE A 531 1.82 19.00 9.96
CA PHE A 531 1.15 20.13 10.58
C PHE A 531 -0.30 20.17 10.13
N ILE A 532 -1.22 20.38 11.07
CA ILE A 532 -2.64 20.60 10.78
C ILE A 532 -3.09 21.86 11.48
N GLY A 533 -3.42 22.87 10.68
CA GLY A 533 -4.15 24.05 11.12
C GLY A 533 -5.65 23.84 11.01
N ILE A 534 -6.40 24.37 11.98
CA ILE A 534 -7.86 24.23 12.05
C ILE A 534 -8.54 25.59 12.17
N GLY A 535 -9.72 25.74 11.60
CA GLY A 535 -10.48 26.99 11.61
C GLY A 535 -11.98 26.81 11.44
N MET A 536 -12.65 27.84 10.92
CA MET A 536 -14.10 27.79 10.68
C MET A 536 -14.41 26.94 9.44
N ASN A 537 -14.84 25.70 9.66
CA ASN A 537 -15.21 24.76 8.60
C ASN A 537 -14.05 24.36 7.67
N GLU A 538 -12.80 24.67 8.00
CA GLU A 538 -11.61 24.45 7.15
C GLU A 538 -10.43 23.89 7.97
N SER A 539 -9.71 22.93 7.40
CA SER A 539 -8.37 22.52 7.84
C SER A 539 -7.33 22.82 6.77
N ILE A 540 -6.11 23.11 7.21
CA ILE A 540 -4.92 23.19 6.33
C ILE A 540 -3.90 22.16 6.77
N ILE A 541 -3.27 21.49 5.82
CA ILE A 541 -2.36 20.38 6.04
C ILE A 541 -1.04 20.71 5.37
N SER A 542 0.07 20.44 6.06
CA SER A 542 1.40 20.59 5.51
C SER A 542 2.35 19.55 6.09
N THR A 543 3.24 18.99 5.27
CA THR A 543 4.30 18.07 5.77
C THR A 543 5.56 18.81 6.18
N ASP A 544 5.73 20.06 5.75
CA ASP A 544 6.93 20.87 6.00
C ASP A 544 6.62 22.21 6.71
N GLY A 545 5.36 22.55 6.93
CA GLY A 545 4.95 23.82 7.52
C GLY A 545 5.17 25.04 6.61
N VAL A 546 5.41 24.82 5.31
CA VAL A 546 5.67 25.86 4.30
C VAL A 546 4.64 25.77 3.19
N GLU A 547 4.47 24.60 2.59
CA GLU A 547 3.49 24.36 1.53
C GLU A 547 2.23 23.75 2.13
N TRP A 548 1.06 24.31 1.77
CA TRP A 548 -0.21 23.98 2.42
C TRP A 548 -1.25 23.50 1.43
N GLU A 549 -1.96 22.45 1.82
CA GLU A 549 -3.17 21.97 1.18
C GLU A 549 -4.38 22.26 2.08
N MET A 550 -5.54 22.57 1.48
CA MET A 550 -6.77 22.91 2.19
C MET A 550 -7.79 21.78 2.09
N ASP A 551 -8.50 21.52 3.19
CA ASP A 551 -9.64 20.61 3.25
C ASP A 551 -10.77 21.13 4.16
N PHE A 552 -11.88 20.39 4.28
CA PHE A 552 -13.10 20.78 4.99
C PHE A 552 -13.60 19.69 5.95
N TYR A 553 -14.13 20.12 7.10
CA TYR A 553 -14.82 19.22 8.03
C TYR A 553 -16.22 18.85 7.51
N PRO A 554 -16.78 17.68 7.89
CA PRO A 554 -18.13 17.25 7.45
C PRO A 554 -19.28 18.06 8.07
N MET A 555 -19.03 18.93 9.04
CA MET A 555 -20.06 19.74 9.72
C MET A 555 -19.60 21.18 9.92
N MET A 556 -20.52 22.15 9.75
CA MET A 556 -20.23 23.57 9.97
C MET A 556 -19.95 23.87 11.46
N SER A 557 -18.69 23.81 11.84
CA SER A 557 -18.20 24.06 13.19
C SER A 557 -17.07 25.09 13.17
N VAL A 558 -16.91 25.79 14.29
CA VAL A 558 -15.71 26.54 14.61
C VAL A 558 -14.92 25.68 15.58
N CYS A 559 -13.88 25.03 15.06
CA CYS A 559 -12.91 24.31 15.88
C CYS A 559 -11.97 25.33 16.53
N ARG A 560 -11.71 25.18 17.83
CA ARG A 560 -10.95 26.15 18.64
C ARG A 560 -9.58 25.65 19.04
N ASP A 561 -9.45 24.34 19.20
CA ASP A 561 -8.18 23.73 19.53
C ASP A 561 -8.00 22.37 18.86
N ILE A 562 -6.75 21.97 18.71
CA ILE A 562 -6.32 20.70 18.13
C ILE A 562 -5.08 20.20 18.87
N CYS A 563 -5.07 18.90 19.15
CA CYS A 563 -3.86 18.23 19.62
C CYS A 563 -3.63 16.93 18.85
N ALA A 564 -2.40 16.42 18.96
CA ALA A 564 -1.99 15.18 18.32
C ALA A 564 -1.40 14.23 19.36
N SER A 565 -1.78 12.96 19.27
CA SER A 565 -1.19 11.85 20.03
C SER A 565 -1.09 10.64 19.11
N GLY A 566 0.06 9.96 19.13
CA GLY A 566 0.34 8.87 18.22
C GLY A 566 0.09 9.25 16.76
N LYS A 567 -0.95 8.66 16.16
CA LYS A 567 -1.34 8.84 14.75
C LYS A 567 -2.63 9.65 14.57
N THR A 568 -3.22 10.12 15.67
CA THR A 568 -4.54 10.73 15.67
C THR A 568 -4.41 12.20 16.03
N PHE A 569 -5.09 13.02 15.24
CA PHE A 569 -5.42 14.39 15.57
C PHE A 569 -6.83 14.42 16.11
N VAL A 570 -7.01 15.15 17.20
CA VAL A 570 -8.33 15.45 17.74
C VAL A 570 -8.49 16.95 17.78
N THR A 571 -9.62 17.42 17.27
CA THR A 571 -10.00 18.83 17.36
C THR A 571 -11.36 18.96 18.01
N ALA A 572 -11.54 20.04 18.76
CA ALA A 572 -12.81 20.32 19.39
C ALA A 572 -13.25 21.76 19.21
N GLY A 573 -14.56 21.97 19.23
CA GLY A 573 -15.15 23.25 18.93
C GLY A 573 -16.65 23.25 19.12
N ASN A 574 -17.32 24.19 18.47
CA ASN A 574 -18.77 24.36 18.57
C ASN A 574 -19.41 24.43 17.19
N SER A 575 -20.60 23.84 17.04
CA SER A 575 -21.46 24.06 15.87
C SER A 575 -22.00 25.48 15.86
N ARG A 576 -22.57 25.90 14.72
CA ARG A 576 -23.32 27.17 14.62
C ARG A 576 -24.45 27.30 15.65
N SER A 577 -25.02 26.19 16.12
CA SER A 577 -26.05 26.18 17.16
C SER A 577 -25.49 26.19 18.60
N GLY A 578 -24.18 26.26 18.77
CA GLY A 578 -23.50 26.32 20.07
C GLY A 578 -23.25 24.95 20.73
N SER A 579 -23.62 23.84 20.09
CA SER A 579 -23.35 22.51 20.63
C SER A 579 -21.86 22.16 20.49
N PRO A 580 -21.19 21.61 21.52
CA PRO A 580 -19.81 21.19 21.40
C PRO A 580 -19.66 19.99 20.47
N HIS A 581 -18.55 19.95 19.73
CA HIS A 581 -18.15 18.85 18.85
C HIS A 581 -16.70 18.47 19.09
N ILE A 582 -16.41 17.19 18.93
CA ILE A 582 -15.06 16.63 18.90
C ILE A 582 -14.94 15.87 17.58
N PHE A 583 -13.86 16.06 16.85
CA PHE A 583 -13.58 15.35 15.61
C PHE A 583 -12.21 14.70 15.68
N PHE A 584 -12.10 13.51 15.10
CA PHE A 584 -10.87 12.73 15.03
C PHE A 584 -10.44 12.57 13.58
N SER A 585 -9.14 12.63 13.32
CA SER A 585 -8.57 12.41 12.00
C SER A 585 -7.17 11.83 12.09
N MET A 586 -6.76 11.01 11.11
CA MET A 586 -5.37 10.57 10.98
C MET A 586 -4.50 11.51 10.15
N ASN A 587 -5.14 12.30 9.28
CA ASN A 587 -4.48 12.96 8.16
C ASN A 587 -4.95 14.41 7.93
N GLY A 588 -5.84 14.92 8.79
CA GLY A 588 -6.36 16.29 8.72
C GLY A 588 -7.36 16.58 7.61
N SER A 589 -7.66 15.61 6.75
CA SER A 589 -8.59 15.73 5.62
C SER A 589 -9.91 15.01 5.87
N LYS A 590 -9.85 13.82 6.49
CA LYS A 590 -11.05 13.07 6.86
C LYS A 590 -11.28 13.13 8.37
N TRP A 591 -12.33 13.84 8.76
CA TRP A 591 -12.71 14.03 10.15
C TRP A 591 -13.96 13.21 10.49
N VAL A 592 -13.90 12.43 11.56
CA VAL A 592 -15.02 11.64 12.06
C VAL A 592 -15.49 12.24 13.39
N ALA A 593 -16.80 12.37 13.55
CA ALA A 593 -17.41 12.83 14.80
C ALA A 593 -18.15 11.68 15.48
N PRO A 594 -17.91 11.40 16.77
CA PRO A 594 -18.80 10.56 17.54
C PRO A 594 -20.16 11.26 17.76
N ASP A 595 -21.21 10.47 18.00
CA ASP A 595 -22.53 11.01 18.30
C ASP A 595 -22.57 11.61 19.72
N LEU A 596 -22.52 12.95 19.81
CA LEU A 596 -22.49 13.72 21.06
C LEU A 596 -23.88 14.20 21.52
N THR A 597 -24.93 13.42 21.29
CA THR A 597 -26.33 13.77 21.62
C THR A 597 -26.61 14.16 23.09
N SER A 598 -25.68 13.90 24.02
CA SER A 598 -25.83 14.19 25.45
C SER A 598 -25.11 15.46 25.95
N ALA A 599 -24.32 16.14 25.10
CA ALA A 599 -23.59 17.33 25.50
C ALA A 599 -24.57 18.50 25.71
N GLY A 600 -24.58 19.07 26.93
CA GLY A 600 -25.44 20.21 27.26
C GLY A 600 -25.30 21.34 26.23
N ARG A 601 -26.45 21.91 25.82
CA ARG A 601 -26.46 23.14 25.01
C ARG A 601 -25.79 24.26 25.84
N ASP A 602 -25.01 25.12 25.19
CA ASP A 602 -24.38 26.34 25.75
C ASP A 602 -23.00 26.20 26.45
N LEU A 603 -22.13 25.29 26.01
CA LEU A 603 -20.72 25.23 26.48
C LEU A 603 -19.75 25.62 25.38
N GLN A 604 -18.88 26.61 25.63
CA GLN A 604 -17.81 26.98 24.69
C GLN A 604 -16.58 26.11 24.94
N VAL A 605 -16.10 25.42 23.90
CA VAL A 605 -14.86 24.63 23.92
C VAL A 605 -13.69 25.54 23.61
N ASN A 606 -12.63 25.47 24.40
CA ASN A 606 -11.45 26.33 24.24
C ASN A 606 -10.13 25.56 24.07
N GLY A 607 -9.95 24.43 24.78
CA GLY A 607 -8.70 23.66 24.72
C GLY A 607 -8.95 22.15 24.77
N ILE A 608 -8.02 21.34 24.25
CA ILE A 608 -8.12 19.88 24.20
C ILE A 608 -6.76 19.19 24.33
N CYS A 609 -6.69 18.12 25.13
CA CYS A 609 -5.57 17.18 25.12
C CYS A 609 -6.04 15.73 25.20
N PHE A 610 -5.20 14.81 24.76
CA PHE A 610 -5.42 13.38 24.98
C PHE A 610 -5.32 13.01 26.46
N MET A 611 -6.03 11.96 26.85
CA MET A 611 -5.86 11.30 28.13
C MET A 611 -4.87 10.13 27.99
N GLU A 612 -3.80 10.16 28.78
CA GLU A 612 -2.80 9.09 28.91
C GLU A 612 -3.07 8.13 30.08
#